data_AF-A0A1W1W0F0-F1
#
_entry.id   AF-A0A1W1W0F0-F1
#
_cell.length_a   1.000
_cell.length_b   1.000
_cell.length_c   1.000
_cell.angle_alpha   90.00
_cell.angle_beta   90.00
_cell.angle_gamma   90.00
#
_symmetry.space_group_name_H-M   'P 1'
#
loop_
_entity.id
_entity.type
_entity.pdbx_description
1 polymer ?
#
loop_
_entity_poly.entity_id
_entity_poly.type
_entity_poly.pdbx_seq_one_letter_code
_entity_poly.pdbx_strand_id
1 'polypeptide(L)'
;MTISDLRQRGLILFEAISGSRAYGTNLPHSNTDLKGVFILPESGFYGLDYVPQVANETNDEVFYELRRFVELLLKNNPTVLELLGTPPDCGISRHPLFVAFRAENFLSKLCRPSFAEYAVAQIRKAQGLNKKINHPEPPTRKSVLDFCYVTVGAGARPVQQWLAGQGYTAAQCGLANGPILPTCTHCLLRIKKPPTATGAWCATRKPPRMCCCRPCRKGRCRWRI
;
A
#
# COMPACT_ATOMS: atom_id res chain seq x y z
N MET A 1 11.89 12.29 -6.72
CA MET A 1 11.04 13.47 -6.52
C MET A 1 10.42 13.38 -5.14
N THR A 2 10.73 14.36 -4.30
CA THR A 2 10.29 14.51 -2.92
C THR A 2 9.43 15.76 -2.77
N ILE A 3 8.76 15.94 -1.63
CA ILE A 3 7.97 17.14 -1.35
C ILE A 3 8.87 18.39 -1.32
N SER A 4 10.11 18.26 -0.82
CA SER A 4 11.09 19.34 -0.84
C SER A 4 11.40 19.78 -2.27
N ASP A 5 11.59 18.83 -3.19
CA ASP A 5 11.83 19.11 -4.61
C ASP A 5 10.66 19.90 -5.23
N LEU A 6 9.41 19.58 -4.85
CA LEU A 6 8.22 20.27 -5.36
C LEU A 6 8.19 21.74 -4.94
N ARG A 7 8.49 22.02 -3.66
CA ARG A 7 8.51 23.39 -3.11
C ARG A 7 9.66 24.21 -3.70
N GLN A 8 10.87 23.66 -3.73
CA GLN A 8 12.06 24.36 -4.24
C GLN A 8 11.96 24.73 -5.72
N ARG A 9 11.28 23.91 -6.52
CA ARG A 9 11.14 24.09 -7.97
C ARG A 9 9.85 24.80 -8.38
N GLY A 10 9.01 25.22 -7.43
CA GLY A 10 7.74 25.90 -7.73
C GLY A 10 6.75 25.04 -8.50
N LEU A 11 6.73 23.73 -8.27
CA LEU A 11 5.88 22.78 -9.03
C LEU A 11 4.49 22.58 -8.40
N ILE A 12 4.21 23.23 -7.27
CA ILE A 12 2.95 23.08 -6.53
C ILE A 12 1.90 23.99 -7.15
N LEU A 13 0.78 23.37 -7.54
CA LEU A 13 -0.39 24.05 -8.09
C LEU A 13 -1.38 24.45 -6.99
N PHE A 14 -1.50 23.61 -5.96
CA PHE A 14 -2.36 23.85 -4.80
C PHE A 14 -1.80 23.14 -3.57
N GLU A 15 -1.87 23.80 -2.41
CA GLU A 15 -1.50 23.24 -1.12
C GLU A 15 -2.47 23.72 -0.05
N ALA A 16 -2.95 22.79 0.77
CA ALA A 16 -3.93 23.06 1.80
C ALA A 16 -3.73 22.18 3.02
N ILE A 17 -4.15 22.72 4.16
CA ILE A 17 -4.38 21.96 5.39
C ILE A 17 -5.63 21.09 5.16
N SER A 18 -5.51 19.81 5.51
CA SER A 18 -6.60 18.83 5.47
C SER A 18 -6.75 18.18 6.85
N GLY A 19 -7.59 17.16 6.94
CA GLY A 19 -7.76 16.38 8.17
C GLY A 19 -8.51 17.15 9.24
N SER A 20 -8.23 16.82 10.50
CA SER A 20 -9.03 17.28 11.63
C SER A 20 -9.09 18.81 11.74
N ARG A 21 -8.03 19.52 11.34
CA ARG A 21 -8.01 20.99 11.31
C ARG A 21 -8.96 21.57 10.28
N ALA A 22 -8.98 21.04 9.05
CA ALA A 22 -9.93 21.47 8.02
C ALA A 22 -11.39 21.19 8.41
N TYR A 23 -11.63 20.14 9.20
CA TYR A 23 -12.95 19.79 9.72
C TYR A 23 -13.31 20.45 11.06
N GLY A 24 -12.43 21.23 11.68
CA GLY A 24 -12.66 21.82 13.01
C GLY A 24 -12.79 20.80 14.15
N THR A 25 -12.19 19.62 13.98
CA THR A 25 -12.20 18.49 14.93
C THR A 25 -10.83 18.25 15.57
N ASN A 26 -9.89 19.19 15.41
CA ASN A 26 -8.55 19.07 15.95
C ASN A 26 -8.50 19.27 17.47
N LEU A 27 -7.60 18.55 18.10
CA LEU A 27 -7.21 18.72 19.50
C LEU A 27 -5.87 19.49 19.57
N PRO A 28 -5.47 20.02 20.74
CA PRO A 28 -4.21 20.76 20.88
C PRO A 28 -2.95 20.00 20.44
N HIS A 29 -2.98 18.68 20.51
CA HIS A 29 -1.90 17.76 20.14
C HIS A 29 -2.11 17.12 18.75
N SER A 30 -3.05 17.61 17.96
CA SER A 30 -3.27 17.10 16.60
C SER A 30 -2.18 17.58 15.65
N ASN A 31 -1.58 16.61 14.96
CA ASN A 31 -0.69 16.85 13.82
C ASN A 31 -1.44 17.59 12.69
N THR A 32 -0.67 18.19 11.79
CA THR A 32 -1.21 18.91 10.64
C THR A 32 -1.09 18.02 9.42
N ASP A 33 -2.23 17.64 8.84
CA ASP A 33 -2.24 16.96 7.54
C ASP A 33 -2.17 18.00 6.43
N LEU A 34 -1.24 17.84 5.49
CA LEU A 34 -1.14 18.65 4.29
C LEU A 34 -1.46 17.81 3.06
N LYS A 35 -2.25 18.40 2.17
CA LYS A 35 -2.54 17.81 0.87
C LYS A 35 -2.38 18.84 -0.21
N GLY A 36 -1.96 18.40 -1.38
CA GLY A 36 -1.78 19.31 -2.49
C GLY A 36 -1.82 18.63 -3.85
N VAL A 37 -1.71 19.48 -4.87
CA VAL A 37 -1.64 19.10 -6.26
C VAL A 37 -0.38 19.71 -6.85
N PHE A 38 0.37 18.93 -7.60
CA PHE A 38 1.60 19.37 -8.25
C PHE A 38 1.61 18.99 -9.72
N ILE A 39 2.46 19.66 -10.50
CA ILE A 39 2.71 19.35 -11.90
C ILE A 39 4.06 18.66 -12.06
N LEU A 40 4.13 17.67 -12.95
CA LEU A 40 5.41 17.08 -13.33
C LEU A 40 6.24 18.10 -14.12
N PRO A 41 7.55 18.19 -13.86
CA PRO A 41 8.44 18.93 -14.75
C PRO A 41 8.52 18.22 -16.11
N GLU A 42 8.86 18.96 -17.16
CA GLU A 42 8.89 18.44 -18.55
C GLU A 42 9.65 17.12 -18.69
N SER A 43 10.82 17.00 -18.06
CA SER A 43 11.62 15.77 -18.10
C SER A 43 10.91 14.56 -17.48
N GLY A 44 10.10 14.77 -16.44
CA GLY A 44 9.28 13.73 -15.82
C GLY A 44 7.98 13.46 -16.57
N PHE A 45 7.44 14.47 -17.24
CA PHE A 45 6.22 14.36 -18.03
C PHE A 45 6.45 13.58 -19.34
N TYR A 46 7.55 13.87 -20.05
CA TYR A 46 7.95 13.17 -21.28
C TYR A 46 8.75 11.88 -21.01
N GLY A 47 9.12 11.64 -19.75
CA GLY A 47 9.86 10.44 -19.35
C GLY A 47 8.99 9.18 -19.31
N LEU A 48 9.65 8.03 -19.16
CA LEU A 48 8.98 6.73 -18.99
C LEU A 48 8.53 6.47 -17.53
N ASP A 49 9.12 7.21 -16.58
CA ASP A 49 8.90 7.03 -15.15
C ASP A 49 7.88 8.05 -14.61
N TYR A 50 6.61 7.65 -14.62
CA TYR A 50 5.52 8.47 -14.10
C TYR A 50 5.42 8.40 -12.57
N VAL A 51 5.38 9.57 -11.92
CA VAL A 51 5.20 9.71 -10.47
C VAL A 51 3.80 10.25 -10.17
N PRO A 52 2.82 9.39 -9.83
CA PRO A 52 1.42 9.81 -9.63
C PRO A 52 1.17 10.56 -8.31
N GLN A 53 2.01 10.33 -7.31
CA GLN A 53 1.89 10.97 -6.00
C GLN A 53 3.24 11.01 -5.30
N VAL A 54 3.42 11.97 -4.42
CA VAL A 54 4.56 12.08 -3.51
C VAL A 54 4.00 12.22 -2.09
N ALA A 55 4.53 11.47 -1.14
CA ALA A 55 4.14 11.54 0.27
C ALA A 55 5.38 11.52 1.16
N ASN A 56 5.26 12.09 2.36
CA ASN A 56 6.28 11.92 3.40
C ASN A 56 6.17 10.52 4.05
N GLU A 57 7.10 10.19 4.95
CA GLU A 57 7.18 8.86 5.57
C GLU A 57 5.94 8.52 6.42
N THR A 58 5.37 9.51 7.09
CA THR A 58 4.18 9.37 7.94
C THR A 58 2.86 9.44 7.17
N ASN A 59 2.90 9.86 5.90
CA ASN A 59 1.75 10.20 5.06
C ASN A 59 0.87 11.34 5.61
N ASP A 60 1.44 12.20 6.46
CA ASP A 60 0.78 13.44 6.89
C ASP A 60 0.81 14.49 5.76
N GLU A 61 1.82 14.43 4.88
CA GLU A 61 1.91 15.29 3.69
C GLU A 61 1.76 14.45 2.43
N VAL A 62 0.73 14.72 1.61
CA VAL A 62 0.45 13.97 0.37
C VAL A 62 0.12 14.90 -0.79
N PHE A 63 0.93 14.83 -1.84
CA PHE A 63 0.75 15.60 -3.05
C PHE A 63 0.40 14.69 -4.23
N TYR A 64 -0.66 15.03 -4.94
CA TYR A 64 -1.10 14.30 -6.13
C TYR A 64 -0.60 15.01 -7.38
N GLU A 65 -0.09 14.24 -8.33
CA GLU A 65 0.21 14.77 -9.64
C GLU A 65 -1.10 15.18 -10.35
N LEU A 66 -1.07 16.22 -11.18
CA LEU A 66 -2.24 16.82 -11.82
C LEU A 66 -3.14 15.80 -12.57
N ARG A 67 -2.58 14.96 -13.45
CA ARG A 67 -3.33 13.90 -14.11
C ARG A 67 -3.89 12.92 -13.07
N ARG A 68 -3.10 12.51 -12.08
CA ARG A 68 -3.60 11.61 -11.02
C ARG A 68 -4.76 12.23 -10.24
N PHE A 69 -4.69 13.52 -9.94
CA PHE A 69 -5.73 14.27 -9.26
C PHE A 69 -7.03 14.27 -10.06
N VAL A 70 -6.96 14.57 -11.37
CA VAL A 70 -8.12 14.51 -12.27
C VAL A 70 -8.70 13.10 -12.38
N GLU A 71 -7.86 12.06 -12.52
CA GLU A 71 -8.32 10.66 -12.53
C GLU A 71 -9.11 10.28 -11.28
N LEU A 72 -8.73 10.81 -10.12
CA LEU A 72 -9.40 10.56 -8.85
C LEU A 72 -10.68 11.39 -8.71
N LEU A 73 -10.68 12.63 -9.20
CA LEU A 73 -11.87 13.48 -9.24
C LEU A 73 -12.97 12.87 -10.11
N LEU A 74 -12.63 12.35 -11.29
CA LEU A 74 -13.58 11.65 -12.19
C LEU A 74 -14.19 10.39 -11.58
N LYS A 75 -13.54 9.81 -10.55
CA LYS A 75 -14.06 8.67 -9.78
C LYS A 75 -14.81 9.11 -8.51
N ASN A 76 -14.99 10.41 -8.32
CA ASN A 76 -15.58 11.02 -7.14
C ASN A 76 -14.92 10.51 -5.85
N ASN A 77 -13.60 10.38 -5.87
CA ASN A 77 -12.85 9.95 -4.70
C ASN A 77 -12.99 11.02 -3.59
N PRO A 78 -13.47 10.64 -2.38
CA PRO A 78 -13.77 11.61 -1.31
C PRO A 78 -12.58 12.49 -0.93
N THR A 79 -11.38 11.91 -0.86
CA THR A 79 -10.17 12.57 -0.35
C THR A 79 -9.69 13.70 -1.26
N VAL A 80 -9.80 13.53 -2.58
CA VAL A 80 -9.42 14.60 -3.52
C VAL A 80 -10.56 15.59 -3.78
N LEU A 81 -11.81 15.14 -3.69
CA LEU A 81 -12.97 16.04 -3.78
C LEU A 81 -12.98 17.04 -2.63
N GLU A 82 -12.56 16.63 -1.44
CA GLU A 82 -12.37 17.50 -0.27
C GLU A 82 -11.46 18.70 -0.56
N LEU A 83 -10.42 18.52 -1.40
CA LEU A 83 -9.49 19.60 -1.76
C LEU A 83 -10.12 20.70 -2.61
N LEU A 84 -11.20 20.39 -3.36
CA LEU A 84 -11.95 21.41 -4.09
C LEU A 84 -12.85 22.23 -3.17
N GLY A 85 -13.18 21.69 -1.99
CA GLY A 85 -14.00 22.33 -0.96
C GLY A 85 -13.19 22.86 0.22
N THR A 86 -11.87 23.04 0.08
CA THR A 86 -11.01 23.54 1.15
C THR A 86 -11.47 24.93 1.64
N PRO A 87 -11.67 25.11 2.96
CA PRO A 87 -11.97 26.42 3.54
C PRO A 87 -10.89 27.47 3.25
N PRO A 88 -11.23 28.76 3.08
CA PRO A 88 -10.25 29.80 2.74
C PRO A 88 -9.08 29.93 3.73
N ASP A 89 -9.34 29.68 5.02
CA ASP A 89 -8.37 29.71 6.12
C ASP A 89 -7.43 28.49 6.14
N CYS A 90 -7.77 27.43 5.41
CA CYS A 90 -6.96 26.22 5.28
C CYS A 90 -6.10 26.20 4.00
N GLY A 91 -6.28 27.17 3.09
CA GLY A 91 -5.48 27.27 1.87
C GLY A 91 -4.11 27.89 2.12
N ILE A 92 -3.03 27.17 1.79
CA ILE A 92 -1.65 27.66 1.95
C ILE A 92 -1.16 28.30 0.66
N SER A 93 -1.33 27.62 -0.47
CA SER A 93 -0.95 28.15 -1.78
C SER A 93 -1.95 27.71 -2.85
N ARG A 94 -2.24 28.62 -3.78
CA ARG A 94 -3.17 28.36 -4.90
C ARG A 94 -2.71 29.09 -6.15
N HIS A 95 -2.21 28.33 -7.11
CA HIS A 95 -1.85 28.85 -8.42
C HIS A 95 -3.11 29.18 -9.24
N PRO A 96 -3.12 30.24 -10.08
CA PRO A 96 -4.29 30.62 -10.88
C PRO A 96 -4.86 29.50 -11.75
N LEU A 97 -4.01 28.62 -12.27
CA LEU A 97 -4.46 27.45 -13.05
C LEU A 97 -5.33 26.47 -12.24
N PHE A 98 -5.22 26.45 -10.91
CA PHE A 98 -6.07 25.61 -10.07
C PHE A 98 -7.54 26.09 -10.04
N VAL A 99 -7.80 27.35 -10.38
CA VAL A 99 -9.16 27.93 -10.35
C VAL A 99 -10.12 27.23 -11.31
N ALA A 100 -9.59 26.60 -12.37
CA ALA A 100 -10.37 25.83 -13.32
C ALA A 100 -11.03 24.57 -12.70
N PHE A 101 -10.50 24.05 -11.59
CA PHE A 101 -11.06 22.88 -10.91
C PHE A 101 -12.20 23.30 -9.97
N ARG A 102 -13.43 23.23 -10.49
CA ARG A 102 -14.65 23.49 -9.73
C ARG A 102 -15.32 22.19 -9.32
N ALA A 103 -15.78 22.08 -8.07
CA ALA A 103 -16.40 20.87 -7.56
C ALA A 103 -17.61 20.44 -8.42
N GLU A 104 -18.43 21.41 -8.83
CA GLU A 104 -19.60 21.22 -9.69
C GLU A 104 -19.31 20.42 -10.98
N ASN A 105 -18.08 20.50 -11.52
CA ASN A 105 -17.69 19.78 -12.73
C ASN A 105 -17.50 18.28 -12.52
N PHE A 106 -17.34 17.83 -11.27
CA PHE A 106 -17.02 16.45 -10.91
C PHE A 106 -18.10 15.77 -10.05
N LEU A 107 -18.99 16.55 -9.42
CA LEU A 107 -20.07 16.00 -8.61
C LEU A 107 -21.05 15.20 -9.47
N SER A 108 -21.25 13.94 -9.12
CA SER A 108 -22.13 13.02 -9.83
C SER A 108 -22.76 12.01 -8.85
N LYS A 109 -23.70 11.20 -9.34
CA LYS A 109 -24.32 10.12 -8.54
C LYS A 109 -23.29 9.09 -8.03
N LEU A 110 -22.07 9.06 -8.59
CA LEU A 110 -20.95 8.24 -8.11
C LEU A 110 -20.46 8.65 -6.71
N CYS A 111 -20.72 9.89 -6.26
CA CYS A 111 -20.40 10.29 -4.88
C CYS A 111 -21.05 9.34 -3.86
N ARG A 112 -22.29 8.90 -4.08
CA ARG A 112 -23.00 8.03 -3.13
C ARG A 112 -22.23 6.74 -2.84
N PRO A 113 -21.92 5.87 -3.83
CA PRO A 113 -21.14 4.67 -3.56
C PRO A 113 -19.72 4.98 -3.08
N SER A 114 -19.00 5.94 -3.67
CA SER A 114 -17.62 6.23 -3.30
C SER A 114 -17.47 6.66 -1.84
N PHE A 115 -18.36 7.53 -1.35
CA PHE A 115 -18.35 7.97 0.05
C PHE A 115 -18.84 6.88 1.00
N ALA A 116 -19.88 6.13 0.62
CA ALA A 116 -20.39 5.03 1.45
C ALA A 116 -19.33 3.94 1.65
N GLU A 117 -18.64 3.54 0.58
CA GLU A 117 -17.55 2.54 0.66
C GLU A 117 -16.40 3.03 1.52
N TYR A 118 -16.04 4.31 1.42
CA TYR A 118 -15.03 4.92 2.28
C TYR A 118 -15.44 4.88 3.76
N ALA A 119 -16.68 5.29 4.08
CA ALA A 119 -17.20 5.24 5.44
C ALA A 119 -17.21 3.81 6.02
N VAL A 120 -17.69 2.83 5.25
CA VAL A 120 -17.66 1.41 5.64
C VAL A 120 -16.23 0.93 5.90
N ALA A 121 -15.26 1.34 5.07
CA ALA A 121 -13.86 0.99 5.29
C ALA A 121 -13.31 1.59 6.60
N GLN A 122 -13.69 2.83 6.95
CA GLN A 122 -13.27 3.47 8.20
C GLN A 122 -13.91 2.80 9.43
N ILE A 123 -15.19 2.45 9.37
CA ILE A 123 -15.86 1.68 10.44
C ILE A 123 -15.14 0.35 10.69
N ARG A 124 -14.80 -0.37 9.62
CA ARG A 124 -14.06 -1.65 9.73
C ARG A 124 -12.67 -1.46 10.34
N LYS A 125 -11.98 -0.35 10.05
CA LYS A 125 -10.68 -0.02 10.66
C LYS A 125 -10.85 0.23 12.16
N ALA A 126 -11.83 1.04 12.56
CA ALA A 126 -12.13 1.33 13.96
C ALA A 126 -12.45 0.05 14.75
N GLN A 127 -13.29 -0.83 14.19
CA GLN A 127 -13.59 -2.14 14.79
C GLN A 127 -12.36 -3.05 14.89
N GLY A 128 -11.45 -2.99 13.90
CA GLY A 128 -10.18 -3.70 13.93
C GLY A 128 -9.23 -3.20 15.02
N LEU A 129 -9.30 -1.91 15.36
CA LEU A 129 -8.47 -1.32 16.41
C LEU A 129 -8.79 -1.89 17.79
N ASN A 130 -10.07 -2.16 18.09
CA ASN A 130 -10.47 -2.84 19.32
C ASN A 130 -9.76 -4.19 19.50
N LYS A 131 -9.51 -4.92 18.41
CA LYS A 131 -8.75 -6.17 18.47
C LYS A 131 -7.29 -5.94 18.83
N LYS A 132 -6.67 -4.87 18.34
CA LYS A 132 -5.28 -4.52 18.67
C LYS A 132 -5.12 -4.04 20.11
N ILE A 133 -6.11 -3.31 20.63
CA ILE A 133 -6.13 -2.86 22.03
C ILE A 133 -6.24 -4.08 22.97
N ASN A 134 -7.13 -5.02 22.65
CA ASN A 134 -7.34 -6.22 23.48
C ASN A 134 -6.26 -7.31 23.25
N HIS A 135 -5.61 -7.31 22.10
CA HIS A 135 -4.53 -8.24 21.74
C HIS A 135 -3.34 -7.45 21.18
N PRO A 136 -2.51 -6.83 22.04
CA PRO A 136 -1.39 -6.03 21.62
C PRO A 136 -0.44 -6.84 20.72
N GLU A 137 -0.12 -6.27 19.56
CA GLU A 137 0.82 -6.89 18.63
C GLU A 137 2.23 -6.90 19.27
N PRO A 138 2.98 -8.01 19.14
CA PRO A 138 4.35 -8.05 19.65
C PRO A 138 5.20 -6.95 18.99
N PRO A 139 6.20 -6.40 19.69
CA PRO A 139 6.98 -5.23 19.25
C PRO A 139 7.75 -5.48 17.94
N THR A 140 8.02 -6.74 17.62
CA THR A 140 8.67 -7.14 16.38
C THR A 140 7.64 -7.47 15.30
N ARG A 141 7.72 -6.72 14.20
CA ARG A 141 6.89 -6.98 13.01
C ARG A 141 7.22 -8.37 12.46
N LYS A 142 6.22 -9.25 12.46
CA LYS A 142 6.35 -10.58 11.87
C LYS A 142 6.61 -10.51 10.36
N SER A 143 7.56 -11.30 9.90
CA SER A 143 7.85 -11.52 8.48
C SER A 143 6.76 -12.38 7.83
N VAL A 144 6.68 -12.40 6.51
CA VAL A 144 5.75 -13.30 5.78
C VAL A 144 6.01 -14.76 6.17
N LEU A 145 7.27 -15.14 6.37
CA LEU A 145 7.66 -16.51 6.72
C LEU A 145 7.15 -16.94 8.09
N ASP A 146 6.92 -16.00 9.01
CA ASP A 146 6.41 -16.30 10.35
C ASP A 146 4.98 -16.85 10.31
N PHE A 147 4.28 -16.69 9.17
CA PHE A 147 2.93 -17.21 8.93
C PHE A 147 2.92 -18.46 8.04
N CYS A 148 4.08 -18.94 7.60
CA CYS A 148 4.19 -20.07 6.68
C CYS A 148 4.50 -21.38 7.42
N TYR A 149 3.81 -22.46 7.04
CA TYR A 149 4.00 -23.79 7.61
C TYR A 149 4.30 -24.84 6.53
N VAL A 150 5.15 -25.80 6.87
CA VAL A 150 5.47 -26.99 6.09
C VAL A 150 4.79 -28.19 6.73
N THR A 151 4.04 -28.97 5.94
CA THR A 151 3.49 -30.25 6.40
C THR A 151 4.58 -31.30 6.41
N VAL A 152 4.72 -31.98 7.56
CA VAL A 152 5.68 -33.06 7.79
C VAL A 152 4.92 -34.20 8.45
N GLY A 153 4.74 -35.32 7.73
CA GLY A 153 3.88 -36.41 8.18
C GLY A 153 2.42 -35.96 8.30
N ALA A 154 1.82 -36.18 9.48
CA ALA A 154 0.46 -35.73 9.81
C ALA A 154 0.41 -34.33 10.47
N GLY A 155 1.57 -33.69 10.69
CA GLY A 155 1.68 -32.41 11.39
C GLY A 155 2.06 -31.23 10.48
N ALA A 156 1.93 -30.02 11.02
CA ALA A 156 2.41 -28.78 10.43
C ALA A 156 3.54 -28.19 11.29
N ARG A 157 4.66 -27.83 10.66
CA ARG A 157 5.82 -27.21 11.32
C ARG A 157 6.08 -25.81 10.76
N PRO A 158 6.44 -24.81 11.57
CA PRO A 158 6.82 -23.49 11.08
C PRO A 158 7.95 -23.58 10.04
N VAL A 159 7.85 -22.81 8.95
CA VAL A 159 8.82 -22.88 7.85
C VAL A 159 10.24 -22.59 8.31
N GLN A 160 10.44 -21.62 9.20
CA GLN A 160 11.77 -21.23 9.66
C GLN A 160 12.46 -22.37 10.41
N GLN A 161 11.71 -23.08 11.27
CA GLN A 161 12.23 -24.24 11.98
C GLN A 161 12.52 -25.41 11.03
N TRP A 162 11.68 -25.59 10.01
CA TRP A 162 11.91 -26.60 8.99
C TRP A 162 13.15 -26.29 8.15
N LEU A 163 13.32 -25.04 7.69
CA LEU A 163 14.49 -24.59 6.93
C LEU A 163 15.78 -24.73 7.74
N ALA A 164 15.77 -24.32 9.01
CA ALA A 164 16.91 -24.47 9.91
C ALA A 164 17.31 -25.95 10.09
N GLY A 165 16.33 -26.84 10.28
CA GLY A 165 16.58 -28.29 10.37
C GLY A 165 17.07 -28.94 9.08
N GLN A 166 16.95 -28.25 7.94
CA GLN A 166 17.46 -28.71 6.64
C GLN A 166 18.74 -27.95 6.22
N GLY A 167 19.22 -27.01 7.03
CA GLY A 167 20.40 -26.19 6.71
C GLY A 167 20.17 -25.14 5.62
N TYR A 168 18.93 -24.69 5.42
CA TYR A 168 18.59 -23.70 4.39
C TYR A 168 18.28 -22.32 4.98
N THR A 169 18.56 -21.28 4.20
CA THR A 169 18.15 -19.91 4.47
C THR A 169 16.95 -19.50 3.61
N ALA A 170 16.21 -18.50 4.07
CA ALA A 170 15.08 -17.94 3.33
C ALA A 170 15.44 -17.47 1.91
N ALA A 171 16.64 -16.92 1.73
CA ALA A 171 17.12 -16.41 0.43
C ALA A 171 17.37 -17.54 -0.59
N GLN A 172 17.54 -18.78 -0.14
CA GLN A 172 17.74 -19.96 -1.00
C GLN A 172 16.43 -20.58 -1.50
N CYS A 173 15.31 -19.98 -1.10
CA CYS A 173 13.97 -20.52 -1.25
C CYS A 173 13.09 -19.57 -2.05
N GLY A 174 12.47 -20.06 -3.12
CA GLY A 174 11.45 -19.38 -3.90
C GLY A 174 10.06 -19.97 -3.65
N LEU A 175 9.03 -19.17 -3.87
CA LEU A 175 7.65 -19.64 -3.91
C LEU A 175 7.27 -19.98 -5.35
N ALA A 176 6.70 -21.16 -5.59
CA ALA A 176 6.05 -21.49 -6.84
C ALA A 176 4.57 -21.83 -6.64
N ASN A 177 3.76 -21.48 -7.63
CA ASN A 177 2.35 -21.86 -7.67
C ASN A 177 2.26 -23.38 -7.94
N GLY A 178 1.65 -24.11 -7.01
CA GLY A 178 1.32 -25.53 -7.17
C GLY A 178 -0.16 -25.71 -7.52
N PRO A 179 -0.56 -26.75 -8.29
CA PRO A 179 -1.92 -26.82 -8.84
C PRO A 179 -3.00 -27.35 -7.88
N ILE A 180 -2.67 -27.74 -6.64
CA ILE A 180 -3.54 -28.67 -5.90
C ILE A 180 -3.62 -28.33 -4.40
N LEU A 181 -4.58 -27.48 -4.03
CA LEU A 181 -5.43 -27.50 -2.83
C LEU A 181 -6.22 -26.17 -2.76
N PRO A 182 -7.54 -26.17 -2.48
CA PRO A 182 -8.36 -24.95 -2.45
C PRO A 182 -7.93 -23.91 -1.38
N THR A 183 -7.07 -24.29 -0.44
CA THR A 183 -6.61 -23.43 0.68
C THR A 183 -5.10 -23.23 0.78
N CYS A 184 -4.27 -23.89 -0.04
CA CYS A 184 -2.81 -23.81 0.05
C CYS A 184 -2.19 -23.47 -1.31
N THR A 185 -1.70 -22.24 -1.44
CA THR A 185 -1.43 -21.63 -2.76
C THR A 185 0.02 -21.70 -3.24
N HIS A 186 1.00 -22.13 -2.42
CA HIS A 186 2.42 -22.06 -2.81
C HIS A 186 3.26 -23.26 -2.30
N CYS A 187 4.15 -23.75 -3.16
CA CYS A 187 5.20 -24.74 -2.86
C CYS A 187 6.56 -24.03 -2.73
N LEU A 188 7.40 -24.47 -1.78
CA LEU A 188 8.81 -24.08 -1.70
C LEU A 188 9.61 -24.75 -2.82
N LEU A 189 10.23 -23.96 -3.68
CA LEU A 189 11.24 -24.41 -4.62
C LEU A 189 12.61 -23.94 -4.18
N ARG A 190 13.58 -24.84 -4.18
CA ARG A 190 14.99 -24.48 -4.02
C ARG A 190 15.47 -23.73 -5.26
N ILE A 191 16.00 -22.52 -5.07
CA ILE A 191 16.70 -21.82 -6.14
C ILE A 191 18.15 -22.31 -6.09
N LYS A 192 18.56 -23.21 -7.00
CA LYS A 192 19.98 -23.57 -7.16
C LYS A 192 20.74 -22.32 -7.63
N LYS A 193 21.73 -21.84 -6.87
CA LYS A 193 22.96 -21.28 -7.46
C LYS A 193 23.90 -22.48 -7.71
N PRO A 194 24.44 -22.70 -8.93
CA PRO A 194 25.35 -23.80 -9.16
C PRO A 194 26.68 -23.52 -8.45
N PRO A 195 27.36 -24.57 -7.95
CA PRO A 195 28.52 -24.99 -8.70
C PRO A 195 28.46 -26.49 -8.99
N THR A 196 28.75 -26.83 -10.26
CA THR A 196 29.24 -28.15 -10.70
C THR A 196 28.51 -29.39 -10.15
N ALA A 197 27.39 -29.76 -10.77
CA ALA A 197 26.98 -31.16 -10.92
C ALA A 197 25.71 -31.24 -11.80
N THR A 198 25.87 -31.78 -13.00
CA THR A 198 24.82 -32.30 -13.87
C THR A 198 24.05 -33.39 -13.12
N GLY A 199 22.79 -33.12 -12.84
CA GLY A 199 21.90 -34.03 -12.12
C GLY A 199 20.53 -33.39 -11.95
N ALA A 200 19.65 -33.63 -12.93
CA ALA A 200 18.22 -33.38 -12.77
C ALA A 200 17.67 -34.46 -11.83
N TRP A 201 17.31 -34.08 -10.61
CA TRP A 201 16.55 -34.95 -9.73
C TRP A 201 15.07 -34.67 -9.96
N CYS A 202 14.44 -35.55 -10.74
CA CYS A 202 12.99 -35.71 -10.70
C CYS A 202 12.64 -36.11 -9.26
N ALA A 203 11.90 -35.25 -8.55
CA ALA A 203 11.47 -35.52 -7.18
C ALA A 203 10.34 -36.57 -7.18
N THR A 204 10.61 -37.79 -7.61
CA THR A 204 9.77 -38.96 -7.34
C THR A 204 10.01 -39.43 -5.90
N ARG A 205 9.41 -38.69 -4.97
CA ARG A 205 8.84 -39.11 -3.67
C ARG A 205 8.41 -37.81 -2.99
N LYS A 206 7.08 -37.63 -2.89
CA LYS A 206 6.34 -36.43 -2.42
C LYS A 206 7.19 -35.44 -1.61
N PRO A 207 7.44 -34.20 -2.10
CA PRO A 207 8.02 -33.16 -1.28
C PRO A 207 7.08 -32.81 -0.11
N PRO A 208 7.60 -32.43 1.07
CA PRO A 208 6.77 -31.94 2.16
C PRO A 208 6.00 -30.70 1.69
N ARG A 209 4.68 -30.73 1.82
CA ARG A 209 3.77 -29.76 1.20
C ARG A 209 3.62 -28.55 2.13
N MET A 210 3.73 -27.31 1.66
CA MET A 210 3.43 -26.16 2.51
C MET A 210 1.96 -25.76 2.46
N CYS A 211 1.46 -25.28 3.60
CA CYS A 211 0.19 -24.59 3.68
C CYS A 211 0.40 -23.20 4.29
N CYS A 212 0.01 -22.18 3.53
CA CYS A 212 0.00 -20.81 4.00
C CYS A 212 -1.45 -20.47 4.39
N CYS A 213 -1.76 -20.45 5.69
CA CYS A 213 -3.05 -19.97 6.16
C CYS A 213 -3.14 -18.45 5.90
N ARG A 214 -4.13 -18.02 5.11
CA ARG A 214 -4.38 -16.60 4.79
C ARG A 214 -4.49 -15.76 6.08
N PRO A 215 -3.89 -14.56 6.06
CA PRO A 215 -4.75 -13.37 5.96
C PRO A 215 -4.26 -12.43 4.86
N CYS A 216 -3.96 -12.97 3.67
CA CYS A 216 -3.66 -12.12 2.52
C CYS A 216 -4.98 -11.59 1.92
N ARG A 217 -5.43 -10.41 2.38
CA ARG A 217 -6.49 -9.66 1.69
C ARG A 217 -5.98 -9.29 0.30
N LYS A 218 -6.65 -9.83 -0.72
CA LYS A 218 -6.63 -9.48 -2.15
C LYS A 218 -5.53 -8.50 -2.58
N GLY A 219 -4.47 -9.04 -3.20
CA GLY A 219 -3.97 -8.46 -4.45
C GLY A 219 -2.73 -7.57 -4.44
N ARG A 220 -1.84 -7.59 -3.43
CA ARG A 220 -0.55 -6.89 -3.56
C ARG A 220 0.52 -7.40 -2.58
N CYS A 221 1.08 -8.59 -2.84
CA CYS A 221 2.38 -8.98 -2.30
C CYS A 221 3.37 -9.05 -3.47
N ARG A 222 3.96 -7.90 -3.85
CA ARG A 222 5.18 -7.93 -4.66
C ARG A 222 6.31 -8.35 -3.73
N TRP A 223 6.83 -9.56 -3.93
CA TRP A 223 8.15 -9.94 -3.43
C TRP A 223 9.17 -9.08 -4.18
N ARG A 224 9.82 -8.13 -3.49
CA ARG A 224 11.11 -7.65 -3.96
C ARG A 224 12.15 -8.63 -3.43
N ILE A 225 12.81 -9.32 -4.36
CA ILE A 225 14.04 -10.07 -4.14
C ILE A 225 15.16 -9.04 -3.93
#